data_AF-A0A2G9C8X6-F1
#
_entry.id   AF-A0A2G9C8X6-F1
#
_cell.length_a   1.000
_cell.length_b   1.000
_cell.length_c   1.000
_cell.angle_alpha   90.00
_cell.angle_beta   90.00
_cell.angle_gamma   90.00
#
_symmetry.space_group_name_H-M   'P 1'
#
loop_
_entity.id
_entity.type
_entity.pdbx_description
1 polymer ?
#
loop_
_entity_poly.entity_id
_entity_poly.type
_entity_poly.pdbx_seq_one_letter_code
_entity_poly.pdbx_strand_id
1 'polypeptide(L)'
;MKLQTTIKPRRDGTVIVRGANGQPFTFAPDSFGDLVCDVDDPALLERLLNSEDFGPIDPADFQAASTLVAPVGTLLDSALDAVGHTPEGSPPGEGEDEPDDEGDENAAPVEGAAELPSAPIEGAAAQAAVRQSRRRT
;
A
#
# COMPACT_ATOMS: atom_id res chain seq x y z
N MET A 1 6.12 15.13 -12.70
CA MET A 1 5.34 15.41 -11.47
C MET A 1 5.89 14.51 -10.38
N LYS A 2 6.04 15.02 -9.15
CA LYS A 2 6.65 14.24 -8.08
C LYS A 2 5.59 13.45 -7.32
N LEU A 3 5.72 12.13 -7.33
CA LEU A 3 4.83 11.22 -6.64
C LEU A 3 5.52 10.60 -5.42
N GLN A 4 4.73 10.36 -4.38
CA GLN A 4 5.07 9.52 -3.23
C GLN A 4 4.26 8.22 -3.29
N THR A 5 4.75 7.18 -2.61
CA THR A 5 4.05 5.90 -2.50
C THR A 5 4.04 5.36 -1.08
N THR A 6 2.94 4.68 -0.72
CA THR A 6 2.77 3.95 0.55
C THR A 6 3.19 2.48 0.44
N ILE A 7 3.56 2.01 -0.76
CA ILE A 7 3.99 0.63 -0.98
C ILE A 7 5.23 0.34 -0.13
N LYS A 8 5.19 -0.80 0.57
CA LYS A 8 6.33 -1.28 1.35
C LYS A 8 7.57 -1.43 0.45
N PRO A 9 8.70 -0.77 0.78
CA PRO A 9 9.91 -0.90 -0.01
C PRO A 9 10.45 -2.32 -0.01
N ARG A 10 11.20 -2.64 -1.06
CA ARG A 10 11.97 -3.88 -1.18
C ARG A 10 13.10 -3.92 -0.15
N ARG A 11 13.84 -5.03 -0.12
CA ARG A 11 15.00 -5.22 0.79
C ARG A 11 16.09 -4.17 0.58
N ASP A 12 16.20 -3.60 -0.62
CA ASP A 12 17.12 -2.52 -0.97
C ASP A 12 16.57 -1.12 -0.63
N GLY A 13 15.36 -1.02 -0.07
CA GLY A 13 14.78 0.26 0.33
C GLY A 13 14.05 1.02 -0.78
N THR A 14 13.84 0.41 -1.95
CA THR A 14 13.19 1.07 -3.10
C THR A 14 11.90 0.38 -3.54
N VAL A 15 11.08 1.11 -4.30
CA VAL A 15 9.96 0.56 -5.07
C VAL A 15 10.22 0.84 -6.55
N ILE A 16 10.03 -0.18 -7.40
CA ILE A 16 10.27 -0.06 -8.84
C ILE A 16 8.96 -0.29 -9.57
N VAL A 17 8.50 0.73 -10.29
CA VAL A 17 7.35 0.69 -11.19
C VAL A 17 7.85 0.65 -12.63
N ARG A 18 7.19 -0.12 -13.51
CA ARG A 18 7.54 -0.15 -14.93
C ARG A 18 6.54 0.64 -15.76
N GLY A 19 7.00 1.62 -16.53
CA GLY A 19 6.18 2.34 -17.51
C GLY A 19 5.72 1.45 -18.67
N ALA A 20 4.95 2.02 -19.60
CA ALA A 20 4.39 1.28 -20.75
C ALA A 20 5.47 0.60 -21.62
N ASN A 21 6.64 1.24 -21.76
CA ASN A 21 7.78 0.71 -22.53
C ASN A 21 8.69 -0.24 -21.72
N GLY A 22 8.29 -0.61 -20.50
CA GLY A 22 9.13 -1.39 -19.58
C GLY A 22 10.24 -0.60 -18.89
N GLN A 23 10.31 0.72 -19.12
CA GLN A 23 11.27 1.61 -18.44
C GLN A 23 11.02 1.58 -16.92
N PRO A 24 12.07 1.35 -16.11
CA PRO A 24 11.93 1.37 -14.65
C PRO A 24 11.90 2.81 -14.12
N PHE A 25 10.95 3.08 -13.23
CA PHE A 25 10.88 4.27 -12.39
C PHE A 25 11.09 3.81 -10.95
N THR A 26 12.16 4.33 -10.33
CA THR A 26 12.58 3.92 -8.98
C THR A 26 12.19 5.00 -7.99
N PHE A 27 11.32 4.63 -7.07
CA PHE A 27 10.97 5.41 -5.89
C PHE A 27 12.00 5.13 -4.81
N ALA A 28 12.67 6.17 -4.35
CA ALA A 28 13.75 6.10 -3.36
C ALA A 28 13.40 6.97 -2.15
N PRO A 29 13.91 6.61 -0.95
CA PRO A 29 13.65 7.37 0.26
C PRO A 29 14.26 8.77 0.15
N ASP A 30 13.49 9.78 0.55
CA ASP A 30 13.96 11.16 0.65
C ASP A 30 14.60 11.46 2.02
N SER A 31 14.76 12.74 2.36
CA SER A 31 15.34 13.15 3.66
C SER A 31 14.46 12.83 4.87
N PHE A 32 13.17 12.58 4.66
CA PHE A 32 12.19 12.21 5.68
C PHE A 32 11.93 10.70 5.69
N GLY A 33 12.43 9.97 4.70
CA GLY A 33 12.28 8.52 4.55
C GLY A 33 11.11 8.13 3.64
N ASP A 34 10.41 9.10 3.05
CA ASP A 34 9.29 8.85 2.15
C ASP A 34 9.79 8.45 0.77
N LEU A 35 9.13 7.44 0.17
CA LEU A 35 9.50 6.93 -1.14
C LEU A 35 8.96 7.82 -2.24
N VAL A 36 9.85 8.55 -2.91
CA VAL A 36 9.49 9.53 -3.93
C VAL A 36 10.14 9.26 -5.28
N CYS A 37 9.47 9.65 -6.36
CA CYS A 37 9.99 9.60 -7.73
C CYS A 37 9.43 10.76 -8.55
N ASP A 38 10.22 11.31 -9.47
CA ASP A 38 9.69 12.21 -10.49
C ASP A 38 9.29 11.39 -11.72
N VAL A 39 8.04 11.58 -12.13
CA VAL A 39 7.44 10.86 -13.25
C VAL A 39 6.93 11.87 -14.27
N ASP A 40 7.53 11.86 -15.46
CA ASP A 40 7.15 12.73 -16.58
C ASP A 40 6.22 12.04 -17.61
N ASP A 41 5.97 10.73 -17.45
CA ASP A 41 5.14 9.96 -18.38
C ASP A 41 3.65 10.05 -18.01
N PRO A 42 2.81 10.76 -18.81
CA PRO A 42 1.41 11.00 -18.47
C PRO A 42 0.57 9.72 -18.39
N ALA A 43 0.87 8.72 -19.23
CA ALA A 43 0.14 7.45 -19.20
C ALA A 43 0.46 6.64 -17.93
N LEU A 44 1.71 6.73 -17.46
CA LEU A 44 2.12 6.14 -16.20
C LEU A 44 1.49 6.89 -15.01
N LEU A 45 1.48 8.23 -15.05
CA LEU A 45 0.86 9.06 -14.02
C LEU A 45 -0.61 8.72 -13.84
N GLU A 46 -1.39 8.65 -14.92
CA GLU A 46 -2.80 8.27 -14.87
C GLU A 46 -2.97 6.89 -14.19
N ARG A 47 -2.19 5.90 -14.60
CA ARG A 47 -2.27 4.55 -14.00
C ARG A 47 -1.89 4.53 -12.53
N LEU A 48 -0.84 5.27 -12.15
CA LEU A 48 -0.38 5.34 -10.77
C LEU A 48 -1.37 6.08 -9.88
N LEU A 49 -1.89 7.21 -10.33
CA LEU A 49 -2.86 8.00 -9.55
C LEU A 49 -4.22 7.31 -9.41
N ASN A 50 -4.57 6.41 -10.34
CA ASN A 50 -5.73 5.52 -10.17
C ASN A 50 -5.45 4.35 -9.20
N SER A 51 -4.19 4.14 -8.80
CA SER A 51 -3.81 3.15 -7.78
C SER A 51 -3.73 3.88 -6.43
N GLU A 52 -4.55 3.48 -5.45
CA GLU A 52 -4.66 4.13 -4.13
C GLU A 52 -3.32 4.24 -3.36
N ASP A 53 -2.29 3.52 -3.82
CA ASP A 53 -0.95 3.49 -3.25
C ASP A 53 -0.02 4.65 -3.68
N PHE A 54 -0.42 5.50 -4.63
CA PHE A 54 0.40 6.60 -5.14
C PHE A 54 -0.34 7.93 -5.07
N GLY A 55 0.38 8.98 -4.68
CA GLY A 55 -0.18 10.33 -4.61
C GLY A 55 0.86 11.40 -4.90
N PRO A 56 0.43 12.60 -5.33
CA PRO A 56 1.31 13.76 -5.41
C PRO A 56 1.87 14.12 -4.04
N ILE A 57 3.14 14.49 -3.98
CA ILE A 57 3.75 15.03 -2.75
C ILE A 57 3.55 16.54 -2.64
N ASP A 58 3.56 17.23 -3.78
CA ASP A 58 3.42 18.68 -3.82
C ASP A 58 1.94 19.08 -3.90
N PRO A 59 1.46 19.98 -3.01
CA PRO A 59 0.06 20.39 -3.00
C PRO A 59 -0.36 21.13 -4.29
N ALA A 60 0.61 21.71 -5.01
CA ALA A 60 0.36 22.34 -6.31
C ALA A 60 -0.07 21.32 -7.39
N ASP A 61 0.36 20.06 -7.25
CA ASP A 61 0.08 18.99 -8.20
C ASP A 61 -1.27 18.29 -7.93
N PHE A 62 -1.95 18.60 -6.82
CA PHE A 62 -3.19 17.93 -6.41
C PHE A 62 -4.32 18.15 -7.41
N GLN A 63 -4.44 19.36 -7.95
CA GLN A 63 -5.47 19.69 -8.93
C GLN A 63 -5.20 19.01 -10.29
N ALA A 64 -3.93 18.91 -10.69
CA ALA A 64 -3.56 18.21 -11.91
C ALA A 64 -3.82 16.70 -11.76
N ALA A 65 -3.47 16.13 -10.60
CA ALA A 65 -3.72 14.74 -10.29
C ALA A 65 -5.22 14.40 -10.30
N SER A 66 -6.07 15.22 -9.67
CA SER A 66 -7.52 14.97 -9.62
C SER A 66 -8.22 15.02 -10.97
N THR A 67 -7.62 15.72 -11.95
CA THR A 67 -8.12 15.75 -13.34
C THR A 67 -7.77 14.48 -14.11
N LEU A 68 -6.69 13.78 -13.72
CA LEU A 68 -6.23 12.54 -14.36
C LEU A 68 -6.88 11.28 -13.79
N VAL A 69 -7.33 11.32 -12.53
CA VAL A 69 -8.03 10.20 -11.91
C VAL A 69 -9.43 10.09 -12.51
N ALA A 70 -9.75 8.94 -13.10
CA ALA A 70 -11.09 8.69 -13.61
C ALA A 70 -12.06 8.53 -12.43
N PRO A 71 -13.29 9.08 -12.49
CA PRO A 71 -14.27 8.84 -11.45
C PRO A 71 -14.60 7.34 -11.39
N VAL A 72 -14.20 6.68 -10.30
CA VAL A 72 -14.41 5.25 -10.04
C VAL A 72 -15.90 4.84 -10.06
N GLY A 73 -16.83 5.80 -10.10
CA GLY A 73 -18.28 5.57 -10.05
C GLY A 73 -18.98 5.19 -11.36
N THR A 74 -18.35 5.26 -12.55
CA THR A 74 -19.10 5.06 -13.81
C THR A 74 -19.31 3.60 -14.26
N LEU A 75 -18.71 2.59 -13.62
CA LEU A 75 -18.89 1.18 -14.03
C LEU A 75 -19.77 0.33 -13.09
N LEU A 76 -20.04 0.77 -11.86
CA LEU A 76 -20.85 0.00 -10.91
C LEU A 76 -22.32 0.45 -10.84
N ASP A 77 -22.62 1.70 -11.17
CA ASP A 77 -23.99 2.24 -11.01
C ASP A 77 -24.97 1.73 -12.07
N SER A 78 -24.50 1.46 -13.30
CA SER A 78 -25.39 0.99 -14.38
C SER A 78 -25.79 -0.49 -14.32
N ALA A 79 -25.21 -1.28 -13.40
CA ALA A 79 -25.57 -2.70 -13.23
C ALA A 79 -26.50 -2.95 -12.03
N LEU A 80 -26.57 -2.02 -11.07
CA LEU A 80 -27.39 -2.20 -9.86
C LEU A 80 -28.84 -1.72 -10.04
N ASP A 81 -29.10 -0.79 -10.97
CA ASP A 81 -30.45 -0.23 -11.22
C ASP A 81 -31.37 -1.18 -12.02
N ALA A 82 -30.83 -2.27 -12.59
CA ALA A 82 -31.60 -3.26 -13.34
C ALA A 82 -32.22 -4.37 -12.48
N VAL A 83 -31.88 -4.45 -11.19
CA VAL A 83 -32.56 -5.38 -10.26
C VAL A 83 -33.81 -4.68 -9.74
N GLY A 84 -34.89 -4.86 -10.50
CA GLY A 84 -36.22 -4.33 -10.16
C GLY A 84 -36.62 -4.71 -8.73
N HIS A 85 -36.45 -3.77 -7.80
CA HIS A 85 -37.10 -3.80 -6.51
C HIS A 85 -38.59 -3.54 -6.74
N THR A 86 -39.36 -4.61 -6.97
CA THR A 86 -40.80 -4.59 -6.72
C THR A 86 -41.01 -4.31 -5.22
N PRO A 87 -41.71 -3.25 -4.83
CA PRO A 87 -42.05 -3.00 -3.44
C PRO A 87 -43.22 -3.92 -3.06
N GLU A 88 -42.98 -5.21 -2.93
CA GLU A 88 -43.99 -6.14 -2.47
C GLU A 88 -43.47 -6.95 -1.28
N GLY A 89 -43.96 -6.57 -0.10
CA GLY A 89 -44.09 -7.45 1.06
C GLY A 89 -42.83 -7.66 1.89
N SER A 90 -42.51 -6.71 2.77
CA SER A 90 -41.86 -7.08 4.03
C SER A 90 -42.89 -7.82 4.90
N PRO A 91 -42.73 -9.12 5.21
CA PRO A 91 -43.53 -9.71 6.27
C PRO A 91 -43.11 -9.07 7.61
N PRO A 92 -44.04 -8.80 8.53
CA PRO A 92 -43.70 -8.37 9.88
C PRO A 92 -42.99 -9.52 10.58
N GLY A 93 -41.67 -9.42 10.72
CA GLY A 93 -40.87 -10.28 11.57
C GLY A 93 -41.00 -9.83 13.01
N GLU A 94 -42.02 -10.34 13.69
CA GLU A 94 -42.05 -10.44 15.14
C GLU A 94 -40.93 -11.42 15.56
N GLY A 95 -40.00 -10.98 16.41
CA GLY A 95 -38.90 -11.85 16.82
C GLY A 95 -37.92 -11.21 17.81
N GLU A 96 -38.41 -11.04 19.04
CA GLU A 96 -37.71 -11.28 20.32
C GLU A 96 -36.36 -10.59 20.59
N ASP A 97 -36.39 -9.63 21.53
CA ASP A 97 -35.25 -9.15 22.33
C ASP A 97 -34.31 -10.31 22.74
N GLU A 98 -33.19 -10.46 22.05
CA GLU A 98 -32.03 -11.13 22.63
C GLU A 98 -31.41 -10.18 23.67
N PRO A 99 -31.36 -10.56 24.96
CA PRO A 99 -30.69 -9.76 25.96
C PRO A 99 -29.19 -9.68 25.62
N ASP A 100 -28.69 -8.45 25.67
CA ASP A 100 -27.29 -8.05 25.66
C ASP A 100 -26.47 -9.06 26.49
N ASP A 101 -25.66 -9.87 25.81
CA ASP A 101 -24.68 -10.76 26.42
C ASP A 101 -23.62 -9.86 27.07
N GLU A 102 -23.87 -9.49 28.32
CA GLU A 102 -22.97 -8.72 29.17
C GLU A 102 -21.65 -9.48 29.31
N GLY A 103 -20.70 -9.15 28.43
CA GLY A 103 -19.35 -9.67 28.47
C GLY A 103 -18.74 -9.50 29.87
N ASP A 104 -18.24 -10.61 30.41
CA ASP A 104 -17.70 -10.69 31.77
C ASP A 104 -16.57 -9.67 31.98
N GLU A 105 -16.88 -8.61 32.72
CA GLU A 105 -15.96 -7.54 33.10
C GLU A 105 -14.81 -7.98 34.02
N ASN A 106 -14.81 -9.25 34.48
CA ASN A 106 -13.70 -9.88 35.21
C ASN A 106 -12.81 -10.76 34.31
N ALA A 107 -12.89 -10.63 32.98
CA ALA A 107 -11.90 -11.25 32.11
C ALA A 107 -10.48 -10.80 32.51
N ALA A 108 -9.69 -11.76 33.00
CA ALA A 108 -8.32 -11.50 33.43
C ALA A 108 -7.49 -10.95 32.25
N PRO A 109 -6.63 -9.94 32.47
CA PRO A 109 -5.70 -9.49 31.45
C PRO A 109 -4.85 -10.67 30.95
N VAL A 110 -4.85 -10.88 29.64
CA VAL A 110 -3.91 -11.78 28.97
C VAL A 110 -2.54 -11.10 29.01
N GLU A 111 -1.85 -11.25 30.15
CA GLU A 111 -0.48 -10.81 30.33
C GLU A 111 0.46 -11.64 29.44
N GLY A 112 1.11 -10.96 28.50
CA GLY A 112 2.45 -11.22 28.00
C GLY A 112 2.88 -12.67 27.84
N ALA A 113 2.60 -13.25 26.66
CA ALA A 113 3.42 -14.35 26.18
C ALA A 113 4.88 -13.86 26.05
N ALA A 114 5.70 -14.27 27.02
CA ALA A 114 7.11 -13.98 27.10
C ALA A 114 7.84 -14.44 25.82
N GLU A 115 8.22 -13.47 24.99
CA GLU A 115 9.13 -13.72 23.88
C GLU A 115 10.54 -13.86 24.45
N LEU A 116 11.05 -15.10 24.38
CA LEU A 116 12.40 -15.48 24.77
C LEU A 116 13.42 -14.61 24.01
N PRO A 117 14.42 -13.99 24.67
CA PRO A 117 15.50 -13.32 23.93
C PRO A 117 16.31 -14.38 23.18
N SER A 118 16.17 -14.37 21.85
CA SER A 118 17.04 -15.12 20.94
C SER A 118 18.47 -14.60 21.11
N ALA A 119 19.36 -15.48 21.56
CA ALA A 119 20.79 -15.19 21.68
C ALA A 119 21.40 -14.76 20.33
N PRO A 120 22.26 -13.73 20.29
CA PRO A 120 23.08 -13.47 19.11
C PRO A 120 24.17 -14.54 19.00
N ILE A 121 24.16 -15.29 17.89
CA ILE A 121 25.28 -16.15 17.51
C ILE A 121 26.41 -15.23 17.06
N GLU A 122 27.36 -15.01 17.96
CA GLU A 122 28.63 -14.32 17.71
C GLU A 122 29.43 -15.10 16.64
N GLY A 123 29.20 -14.74 15.38
CA GLY A 123 30.01 -15.14 14.23
C GLY A 123 31.04 -14.07 13.86
N ALA A 124 31.88 -13.69 14.82
CA ALA A 124 33.05 -12.84 14.57
C ALA A 124 34.26 -13.70 14.19
N ALA A 125 34.52 -13.88 12.89
CA ALA A 125 35.84 -14.19 12.34
C ALA A 125 35.82 -13.86 10.83
N ALA A 126 36.26 -12.67 10.44
CA ALA A 126 37.61 -12.44 9.92
C ALA A 126 37.89 -13.11 8.57
N GLN A 127 37.93 -12.32 7.48
CA GLN A 127 39.21 -11.89 6.90
C GLN A 127 39.04 -11.14 5.58
N ALA A 128 39.74 -10.01 5.51
CA ALA A 128 40.05 -9.24 4.34
C ALA A 128 40.88 -10.06 3.33
N ALA A 129 40.58 -9.92 2.03
CA ALA A 129 41.56 -10.13 0.97
C ALA A 129 41.21 -9.30 -0.26
N VAL A 130 41.71 -8.06 -0.24
CA VAL A 130 42.09 -7.31 -1.43
C VAL A 130 42.97 -8.19 -2.31
N ARG A 131 42.58 -8.48 -3.56
CA ARG A 131 43.55 -8.73 -4.63
C ARG A 131 43.11 -8.15 -5.96
N GLN A 132 43.80 -7.06 -6.28
CA GLN A 132 43.90 -6.35 -7.53
C GLN A 132 44.16 -7.27 -8.73
N SER A 133 43.47 -6.93 -9.83
CA SER A 133 43.99 -6.82 -11.19
C SER A 133 45.33 -7.51 -11.51
N ARG A 134 45.29 -8.52 -12.39
CA ARG A 134 46.33 -8.68 -13.41
C ARG A 134 45.74 -9.00 -14.77
N ARG A 135 46.07 -8.08 -15.69
CA ARG A 135 45.89 -8.10 -17.14
C ARG A 135 46.27 -9.45 -17.75
N ARG A 136 45.43 -9.90 -18.68
CA ARG A 136 45.77 -10.87 -19.71
C ARG A 136 46.72 -10.23 -20.72
N THR A 137 47.78 -10.93 -21.08
CA THR A 137 48.40 -10.88 -22.40
C THR A 137 48.82 -12.30 -22.73
#